data_AF-X6FRB9-F1
#
_entry.id   AF-X6FRB9-F1
#
_cell.length_a   1.000
_cell.length_b   1.000
_cell.length_c   1.000
_cell.angle_alpha   90.00
_cell.angle_beta   90.00
_cell.angle_gamma   90.00
#
_symmetry.space_group_name_H-M   'P 1'
#
loop_
_entity.id
_entity.type
_entity.pdbx_description
1 polymer ?
#
loop_
_entity_poly.entity_id
_entity_poly.type
_entity_poly.pdbx_seq_one_letter_code
_entity_poly.pdbx_strand_id
1 'polypeptide(L)' 'MGKRYWIKAVDRPDLAATNVAGIVAAGLPQARRAMHRVNIVVVGAELAHARPGFYILANWEHSAAERLLDHDCTSR' A
#
# COMPACT_ATOMS: atom_id res chain seq x y z
N MET A 1 -8.48 -14.59 9.49
CA MET A 1 -7.11 -15.03 9.18
C MET A 1 -6.33 -13.84 8.63
N GLY A 2 -5.23 -13.44 9.28
CA GLY A 2 -4.36 -12.36 8.79
C GLY A 2 -3.50 -12.80 7.60
N LYS A 3 -3.26 -11.87 6.67
CA LYS A 3 -2.35 -12.06 5.52
C LYS A 3 -1.09 -11.22 5.72
N ARG A 4 0.03 -11.63 5.12
CA ARG A 4 1.27 -10.86 5.18
C ARG A 4 1.28 -9.79 4.11
N TYR A 5 1.61 -8.57 4.51
CA TYR A 5 1.77 -7.44 3.63
C TYR A 5 3.19 -6.90 3.76
N TRP A 6 3.77 -6.53 2.63
CA TRP A 6 4.88 -5.58 2.62
C TRP A 6 4.28 -4.19 2.86
N ILE A 7 4.90 -3.41 3.74
CA ILE A 7 4.41 -2.07 4.10
C ILE A 7 5.53 -1.04 3.93
N LYS A 8 5.17 0.13 3.41
CA LYS A 8 6.06 1.30 3.34
C LYS A 8 5.31 2.56 3.72
N ALA A 9 5.87 3.33 4.64
CA ALA A 9 5.44 4.70 4.91
C ALA A 9 5.96 5.64 3.82
N VAL A 10 5.12 6.55 3.35
CA VAL A 10 5.43 7.52 2.31
C VAL A 10 4.88 8.87 2.73
N ASP A 11 5.74 9.89 2.78
CA ASP A 11 5.30 11.25 3.10
C ASP A 11 4.47 11.80 1.92
N ARG A 12 3.52 12.71 2.21
CA ARG A 12 2.61 13.27 1.19
C ARG A 12 3.32 13.84 -0.06
N PRO A 13 4.43 14.60 0.05
CA PRO A 13 5.11 15.15 -1.12
C PRO A 13 5.68 14.06 -2.05
N ASP A 14 6.16 12.95 -1.47
CA ASP A 14 6.77 11.86 -2.24
C ASP A 14 5.74 11.13 -3.11
N LEU A 15 4.52 10.98 -2.59
CA LEU A 15 3.41 10.37 -3.33
C LEU A 15 2.90 11.29 -4.45
N ALA A 16 2.99 12.61 -4.28
CA ALA A 16 2.63 13.57 -5.32
C ALA A 16 3.61 13.55 -6.51
N ALA A 17 4.88 13.21 -6.25
CA ALA A 17 5.94 13.20 -7.26
C ALA A 17 6.19 11.81 -7.88
N THR A 18 5.67 10.72 -7.29
CA THR A 18 6.05 9.35 -7.66
C THR A 18 4.87 8.41 -7.84
N ASN A 19 4.93 7.56 -8.86
CA ASN A 19 3.94 6.50 -9.07
C ASN A 19 4.09 5.37 -8.02
N VAL A 20 2.98 5.05 -7.34
CA VAL A 20 2.88 3.98 -6.33
C VAL A 20 3.43 2.63 -6.81
N ALA A 21 3.09 2.23 -8.04
CA ALA A 21 3.57 0.99 -8.62
C ALA A 21 5.10 0.99 -8.78
N GLY A 22 5.70 2.15 -9.08
CA GLY A 22 7.15 2.33 -9.12
C GLY A 22 7.81 2.18 -7.75
N ILE A 23 7.19 2.76 -6.70
CA ILE A 23 7.66 2.61 -5.31
C ILE A 23 7.65 1.13 -4.90
N VAL A 24 6.58 0.40 -5.21
CA VAL A 24 6.45 -1.04 -4.92
C VAL A 24 7.45 -1.86 -5.72
N ALA A 25 7.58 -1.61 -7.03
CA ALA A 25 8.52 -2.32 -7.90
C ALA A 25 9.98 -2.19 -7.44
N ALA A 26 10.34 -1.06 -6.83
CA ALA A 26 11.68 -0.82 -6.28
C ALA A 26 11.89 -1.44 -4.89
N GLY A 27 10.86 -1.50 -4.05
CA GLY A 27 11.00 -1.90 -2.64
C GLY A 27 10.59 -3.34 -2.32
N LEU A 28 9.73 -3.96 -3.13
CA LEU A 28 9.28 -5.34 -2.94
C LEU A 28 10.10 -6.28 -3.85
N PRO A 29 10.86 -7.23 -3.27
CA PRO A 29 11.62 -8.19 -4.07
C PRO A 29 10.74 -8.87 -5.12
N GLN A 30 11.28 -9.02 -6.34
CA GLN A 30 10.62 -9.65 -7.49
C GLN A 30 9.42 -8.88 -8.09
N ALA A 31 8.91 -7.82 -7.44
CA ALA A 31 7.78 -7.03 -7.92
C ALA A 31 8.00 -6.48 -9.34
N ARG A 32 9.21 -5.95 -9.63
CA ARG A 32 9.54 -5.38 -10.94
C ARG A 32 9.27 -6.32 -12.15
N ARG A 33 9.32 -7.65 -11.97
CA ARG A 33 9.07 -8.64 -13.04
C ARG A 33 7.65 -9.20 -13.03
N ALA A 34 6.88 -8.96 -11.97
CA ALA A 34 5.59 -9.61 -11.73
C ALA A 34 4.54 -8.64 -11.17
N MET A 35 4.62 -7.34 -11.49
CA MET A 35 3.68 -6.31 -11.00
C MET A 35 2.21 -6.65 -11.27
N HIS A 36 1.91 -7.38 -12.35
CA HIS A 36 0.57 -7.85 -12.68
C HIS A 36 -0.04 -8.82 -11.64
N ARG A 37 0.78 -9.35 -10.72
CA ARG A 37 0.35 -10.23 -9.61
C ARG A 37 0.33 -9.53 -8.26
N VAL A 38 0.78 -8.29 -8.20
CA VAL A 38 0.88 -7.54 -6.95
C VAL A 38 -0.40 -6.74 -6.74
N ASN A 39 -1.06 -6.96 -5.61
CA ASN A 39 -2.17 -6.13 -5.17
C ASN A 39 -1.63 -5.03 -4.27
N ILE A 40 -2.12 -3.80 -4.46
CA ILE A 40 -1.63 -2.62 -3.75
C ILE A 40 -2.83 -1.87 -3.14
N VAL A 41 -2.70 -1.48 -1.87
CA VAL A 41 -3.61 -0.55 -1.19
C VAL A 41 -2.81 0.64 -0.69
N VAL A 42 -3.37 1.83 -0.81
CA VAL A 42 -2.82 3.06 -0.25
C VAL A 42 -3.80 3.58 0.79
N VAL A 43 -3.30 3.80 2.01
CA VAL A 43 -4.10 4.26 3.15
C VAL A 43 -3.52 5.58 3.62
N GLY A 44 -4.34 6.63 3.71
CA GLY A 44 -3.95 7.89 4.34
C GLY A 44 -3.74 7.70 5.84
N ALA A 45 -2.68 8.27 6.39
CA ALA A 45 -2.36 8.13 7.81
C ALA A 45 -1.58 9.35 8.34
N GLU A 46 -1.60 9.49 9.66
CA GLU A 46 -0.58 10.26 10.36
C GLU A 46 0.62 9.35 10.63
N LEU A 47 1.76 9.70 10.01
CA LEU A 47 3.04 9.04 10.23
C LEU A 47 3.68 9.55 11.53
N ALA A 48 4.84 8.98 11.89
CA ALA A 48 5.57 9.38 13.08
C ALA A 48 5.74 10.91 13.18
N HIS A 49 5.59 11.45 14.40
CA HIS A 49 5.58 12.89 14.67
C HIS A 49 4.44 13.67 14.00
N ALA A 50 3.26 13.06 13.88
CA ALA A 50 2.04 13.70 13.36
C ALA A 50 2.18 14.25 11.92
N ARG A 51 3.04 13.63 11.11
CA ARG A 51 3.24 14.05 9.73
C ARG A 51 2.17 13.42 8.83
N PRO A 52 1.44 14.21 8.04
CA PRO A 52 0.47 13.64 7.10
C PRO A 52 1.20 12.84 6.01
N GLY A 53 0.77 11.60 5.80
CA GLY A 53 1.34 10.72 4.80
C GLY A 53 0.45 9.54 4.49
N PHE A 54 1.08 8.47 3.99
CA PHE A 54 0.39 7.29 3.51
C PHE A 54 1.16 6.03 3.90
N TYR A 55 0.43 4.96 4.14
CA TYR A 55 0.98 3.60 4.11
C TYR A 55 0.61 2.95 2.78
N ILE A 56 1.62 2.43 2.09
CA ILE A 56 1.45 1.54 0.94
C ILE A 56 1.54 0.11 1.46
N LEU A 57 0.50 -0.67 1.26
CA LEU A 57 0.45 -2.10 1.56
C LEU A 57 0.45 -2.88 0.25
N ALA A 58 1.32 -3.88 0.13
CA ALA A 58 1.40 -4.72 -1.05
C ALA A 58 1.45 -6.21 -0.70
N ASN A 59 0.80 -7.04 -1.50
CA ASN A 59 0.90 -8.50 -1.41
C ASN A 59 0.73 -9.19 -2.76
N TRP A 60 0.94 -10.51 -2.76
CA TRP A 60 0.87 -11.38 -3.93
C TRP A 60 -0.42 -12.20 -4.02
N GLU A 61 -1.29 -12.08 -3.02
CA GLU A 61 -2.48 -12.91 -2.92
C GLU A 61 -3.67 -12.26 -3.63
N HIS A 62 -4.40 -13.05 -4.42
CA HIS A 62 -5.54 -12.58 -5.19
C HIS A 62 -6.61 -11.91 -4.29
N SER A 63 -7.04 -10.70 -4.66
CA SER A 63 -8.09 -9.92 -3.98
C SER A 63 -7.83 -9.60 -2.49
N ALA A 64 -6.63 -9.80 -1.98
CA ALA A 64 -6.39 -9.62 -0.55
C ALA A 64 -6.41 -8.14 -0.15
N ALA A 65 -5.99 -7.24 -1.05
CA ALA A 65 -6.07 -5.79 -0.90
C ALA A 65 -7.51 -5.27 -0.66
N GLU A 66 -8.45 -5.66 -1.53
CA GLU A 66 -9.85 -5.21 -1.48
C GLU A 66 -10.55 -5.64 -0.19
N ARG A 67 -10.21 -6.83 0.34
CA ARG A 67 -10.75 -7.32 1.61
C ARG A 67 -10.34 -6.49 2.85
N LEU A 68 -9.37 -5.59 2.72
CA LEU A 68 -9.05 -4.63 3.78
C LEU A 68 -10.03 -3.45 3.83
N LEU A 69 -10.79 -3.24 2.75
CA LEU A 69 -11.72 -2.13 2.64
C LEU A 69 -13.08 -2.56 3.20
N ASP A 70 -13.67 -1.68 3.99
CA ASP A 70 -15.05 -1.81 4.42
C ASP A 70 -15.95 -1.10 3.41
N HIS A 71 -16.54 -1.90 2.52
CA HIS A 71 -17.44 -1.39 1.48
C HIS A 71 -18.79 -0.90 2.01
N ASP A 72 -19.15 -1.30 3.24
CA ASP A 72 -20.36 -0.84 3.92
C ASP A 72 -20.11 0.46 4.71
N CYS A 73 -18.88 0.98 4.69
CA CYS A 73 -18.47 2.22 5.37
C CYS A 73 -18.86 2.25 6.87
N THR A 74 -18.78 1.11 7.56
CA THR A 74 -19.12 0.97 8.98
C THR A 74 -17.97 1.35 9.92
N SER A 75 -16.74 1.32 9.43
CA SER A 75 -15.55 1.80 10.14
C SER A 75 -15.67 3.30 10.44
N ARG A 76 -15.67 3.63 11.74
CA ARG A 76 -15.66 5.01 12.28
C ARG A 76 -14.28 5.42 12.73
#